data_AF-A0A954N816-F1
#
_entry.id   AF-A0A954N816-F1
#
_cell.length_a   1.000
_cell.length_b   1.000
_cell.length_c   1.000
_cell.angle_alpha   90.00
_cell.angle_beta   90.00
_cell.angle_gamma   90.00
#
_symmetry.space_group_name_H-M   'P 1'
#
loop_
_entity.id
_entity.type
_entity.pdbx_description
1 polymer ?
#
loop_
_entity_poly.entity_id
_entity_poly.type
_entity_poly.pdbx_seq_one_letter_code
_entity_poly.pdbx_strand_id
1 'polypeptide(L)'
;MSHTSTEPDPAPDDPRLMAKWARAYGQNRSLGVAVFIVIFVALFAAIGIPSHFAGEALRAGNTPVLWVSLAALAVALVALVFLATPRWGGKLQERVVRRLYAKEGHVAFAPPTPRHKAWGLALGVSYGLCILASVALGFAFNIPAKYMQPISALYVVPFLVGLWWLMRPMAGYAALIWPALYTIHALLIVAGAPIVFHAPWDGLNMLIPIAGYGILAALVGHLYSRYALGKLRRLAAGDRPHSAE
;
A
#
# COMPACT_ATOMS: atom_id res chain seq x y z
N MET A 1 41.21 6.20 -29.63
CA MET A 1 40.25 7.27 -29.28
C MET A 1 38.99 7.03 -30.10
N SER A 2 38.01 6.29 -29.56
CA SER A 2 36.75 6.02 -30.26
C SER A 2 35.74 7.11 -29.93
N HIS A 3 35.15 7.69 -30.97
CA HIS A 3 34.07 8.66 -30.90
C HIS A 3 32.95 8.19 -29.98
N THR A 4 32.76 8.88 -28.87
CA THR A 4 31.50 8.94 -28.13
C THR A 4 30.51 9.69 -29.01
N SER A 5 29.73 8.94 -29.77
CA SER A 5 28.49 9.42 -30.37
C SER A 5 27.53 9.77 -29.23
N THR A 6 27.50 11.04 -28.84
CA THR A 6 26.41 11.63 -28.07
C THR A 6 25.15 11.46 -28.90
N GLU A 7 24.25 10.57 -28.47
CA GLU A 7 22.90 10.48 -29.02
C GLU A 7 22.29 11.90 -29.01
N PRO A 8 21.75 12.38 -30.15
CA PRO A 8 21.08 13.67 -30.17
C PRO A 8 19.89 13.63 -29.20
N ASP A 9 19.76 14.66 -28.37
CA ASP A 9 18.62 14.80 -27.48
C ASP A 9 17.33 14.65 -28.29
N PRO A 10 16.39 13.78 -27.86
CA PRO A 10 15.20 13.47 -28.64
C PRO A 10 14.40 14.76 -28.86
N ALA A 11 14.00 14.98 -30.11
CA ALA A 11 13.22 16.15 -30.50
C ALA A 11 11.96 16.28 -29.60
N PRO A 12 11.59 17.51 -29.20
CA PRO A 12 10.46 17.75 -28.28
C PRO A 12 9.12 17.16 -28.73
N ASP A 13 8.98 16.85 -30.03
CA ASP A 13 7.79 16.26 -30.64
C ASP A 13 7.81 14.71 -30.77
N ASP A 14 8.74 14.00 -30.12
CA ASP A 14 8.78 12.53 -30.20
C ASP A 14 7.55 11.90 -29.49
N PRO A 15 6.64 11.22 -30.20
CA PRO A 15 5.46 10.56 -29.62
C PRO A 15 5.82 9.48 -28.59
N ARG A 16 7.05 8.93 -28.65
CA ARG A 16 7.55 7.97 -27.66
C ARG A 16 7.71 8.62 -26.28
N LEU A 17 8.06 9.90 -26.21
CA LEU A 17 8.17 10.65 -24.95
C LEU A 17 6.79 10.85 -24.32
N MET A 18 5.77 11.19 -25.11
CA MET A 18 4.39 11.29 -24.61
C MET A 18 3.91 9.95 -24.04
N ALA A 19 4.12 8.85 -24.77
CA ALA A 19 3.75 7.51 -24.31
C ALA A 19 4.48 7.10 -23.02
N LYS A 20 5.79 7.41 -22.92
CA LYS A 20 6.61 7.16 -21.73
C LYS A 20 6.05 7.89 -20.50
N TRP A 21 5.79 9.19 -20.62
CA TRP A 21 5.30 9.98 -19.48
C TRP A 21 3.84 9.67 -19.12
N ALA A 22 3.00 9.35 -20.10
CA ALA A 22 1.64 8.87 -19.84
C ALA A 22 1.64 7.55 -19.05
N ARG A 23 2.52 6.60 -19.44
CA ARG A 23 2.71 5.34 -18.70
C ARG A 23 3.24 5.60 -17.28
N ALA A 24 4.28 6.43 -17.14
CA ALA A 24 4.86 6.76 -15.84
C ALA A 24 3.85 7.43 -14.92
N TYR A 25 3.03 8.35 -15.45
CA TYR A 25 1.92 8.96 -14.72
C TYR A 25 0.91 7.90 -14.27
N GLY A 26 0.37 7.10 -15.19
CA GLY A 26 -0.63 6.06 -14.88
C GLY A 26 -0.15 5.04 -13.85
N GLN A 27 1.10 4.59 -13.97
CA GLN A 27 1.73 3.59 -13.09
C GLN A 27 1.90 4.05 -11.64
N ASN A 28 1.95 5.35 -11.40
CA ASN A 28 2.28 5.92 -10.10
C ASN A 28 1.12 6.73 -9.51
N ARG A 29 -0.12 6.53 -10.00
CA ARG A 29 -1.35 7.10 -9.43
C ARG A 29 -1.73 6.43 -8.11
N SER A 30 -0.89 6.57 -7.10
CA SER A 30 -0.97 5.85 -5.82
C SER A 30 -1.69 6.60 -4.70
N LEU A 31 -2.20 7.83 -4.93
CA LEU A 31 -2.98 8.55 -3.90
C LEU A 31 -4.17 7.74 -3.37
N GLY A 32 -4.85 6.98 -4.25
CA GLY A 32 -5.92 6.08 -3.83
C GLY A 32 -5.42 5.02 -2.84
N VAL A 33 -4.24 4.44 -3.10
CA VAL A 33 -3.61 3.47 -2.20
C VAL A 33 -3.37 4.08 -0.82
N ALA A 34 -2.83 5.31 -0.75
CA ALA A 34 -2.63 6.02 0.52
C ALA A 34 -3.95 6.20 1.29
N VAL A 35 -5.00 6.66 0.61
CA VAL A 35 -6.34 6.82 1.23
C VAL A 35 -6.85 5.50 1.79
N PHE A 36 -6.74 4.40 1.03
CA PHE A 36 -7.21 3.10 1.50
C PHE A 36 -6.36 2.53 2.63
N ILE A 37 -5.04 2.76 2.65
CA ILE A 37 -4.21 2.40 3.80
C ILE A 37 -4.70 3.13 5.05
N VAL A 38 -4.97 4.44 4.97
CA VAL A 38 -5.50 5.21 6.11
C VAL A 38 -6.86 4.67 6.57
N ILE A 39 -7.76 4.35 5.64
CA ILE A 39 -9.05 3.73 5.97
C ILE A 39 -8.84 2.38 6.68
N PHE A 40 -7.94 1.53 6.20
CA PHE A 40 -7.65 0.24 6.84
C PHE A 40 -7.01 0.42 8.21
N VAL A 41 -6.12 1.39 8.41
CA VAL A 41 -5.55 1.71 9.72
C VAL A 41 -6.65 2.15 10.69
N ALA A 42 -7.54 3.05 10.27
CA ALA A 42 -8.67 3.48 11.08
C ALA A 42 -9.58 2.30 11.43
N LEU A 43 -9.80 1.38 10.49
CA LEU A 43 -10.58 0.18 10.71
C LEU A 43 -9.90 -0.79 11.69
N PHE A 44 -8.58 -0.99 11.59
CA PHE A 44 -7.82 -1.79 12.56
C PHE A 44 -7.87 -1.17 13.95
N ALA A 45 -7.79 0.16 14.07
CA ALA A 45 -7.98 0.84 15.34
C ALA A 45 -9.43 0.66 15.88
N ALA A 46 -10.43 0.74 15.00
CA ALA A 46 -11.83 0.51 15.34
C ALA A 46 -12.13 -0.96 15.74
N ILE A 47 -11.25 -1.90 15.42
CA ILE A 47 -11.31 -3.28 15.92
C ILE A 47 -10.49 -3.41 17.21
N GLY A 48 -9.24 -2.93 17.21
CA GLY A 48 -8.30 -3.11 18.32
C GLY A 48 -8.73 -2.39 19.59
N ILE A 49 -9.17 -1.13 19.49
CA ILE A 49 -9.56 -0.32 20.65
C ILE A 49 -10.79 -0.93 21.35
N PRO A 50 -11.91 -1.21 20.66
CA PRO A 50 -13.03 -1.89 21.31
C PRO A 50 -12.71 -3.30 21.78
N SER A 51 -11.84 -4.06 21.10
CA SER A 51 -11.42 -5.39 21.57
C SER A 51 -10.70 -5.31 22.92
N HIS A 52 -9.83 -4.31 23.08
CA HIS A 52 -9.13 -4.07 24.33
C HIS A 52 -10.11 -3.72 25.47
N PHE A 53 -11.00 -2.75 25.25
CA PHE A 53 -12.01 -2.36 26.24
C PHE A 53 -13.02 -3.48 26.56
N ALA A 54 -13.39 -4.30 25.57
CA ALA A 54 -14.24 -5.47 25.81
C ALA A 54 -13.54 -6.48 26.75
N GLY A 55 -12.24 -6.73 26.54
CA GLY A 55 -11.45 -7.61 27.39
C GLY A 55 -11.31 -7.09 28.83
N GLU A 56 -11.10 -5.78 29.00
CA GLU A 56 -11.07 -5.15 30.33
C GLU A 56 -12.44 -5.17 31.01
N ALA A 57 -13.50 -4.79 30.29
CA ALA A 57 -14.87 -4.76 30.81
C ALA A 57 -15.35 -6.15 31.23
N LEU A 58 -15.00 -7.20 30.46
CA LEU A 58 -15.31 -8.58 30.81
C LEU A 58 -14.64 -9.01 32.12
N ARG A 59 -13.36 -8.66 32.31
CA ARG A 59 -12.62 -8.95 33.55
C ARG A 59 -13.14 -8.14 34.75
N ALA A 60 -13.59 -6.92 34.52
CA ALA A 60 -14.12 -6.02 35.55
C ALA A 60 -15.61 -6.23 35.87
N GLY A 61 -16.32 -7.11 35.14
CA GLY A 61 -17.77 -7.28 35.26
C GLY A 61 -18.59 -6.05 34.82
N ASN A 62 -17.99 -5.15 34.04
CA ASN A 62 -18.65 -3.92 33.56
C ASN A 62 -19.49 -4.20 32.30
N THR A 63 -20.70 -4.71 32.52
CA THR A 63 -21.64 -5.11 31.45
C THR A 63 -21.96 -3.99 30.44
N PRO A 64 -22.19 -2.72 30.84
CA PRO A 64 -22.43 -1.65 29.88
C PRO A 64 -21.29 -1.42 28.89
N VAL A 65 -20.05 -1.30 29.37
CA VAL A 65 -18.88 -1.06 28.50
C VAL A 65 -18.61 -2.26 27.60
N LEU A 66 -18.85 -3.48 28.12
CA LEU A 66 -18.76 -4.70 27.32
C LEU A 66 -19.71 -4.65 26.12
N TRP A 67 -21.00 -4.36 26.32
CA TRP A 67 -21.98 -4.31 25.23
C TRP A 67 -21.70 -3.21 24.21
N VAL A 68 -21.30 -2.02 24.67
CA VAL A 68 -20.91 -0.92 23.77
C VAL A 68 -19.70 -1.33 22.92
N SER A 69 -18.71 -1.99 23.53
CA SER A 69 -17.51 -2.46 22.83
C SER A 69 -17.84 -3.56 21.82
N LEU A 70 -18.69 -4.53 22.19
CA LEU A 70 -19.16 -5.58 21.27
C LEU A 70 -19.96 -5.02 20.10
N ALA A 71 -20.82 -4.03 20.33
CA ALA A 71 -21.56 -3.35 19.28
C ALA A 71 -20.62 -2.64 18.30
N ALA A 72 -19.63 -1.90 18.81
CA ALA A 72 -18.61 -1.25 17.99
C ALA A 72 -17.80 -2.27 17.16
N LEU A 73 -17.43 -3.41 17.75
CA LEU A 73 -16.76 -4.51 17.02
C LEU A 73 -17.63 -5.07 15.89
N ALA A 74 -18.92 -5.30 16.14
CA ALA A 74 -19.84 -5.78 15.12
C ALA A 74 -19.90 -4.82 13.91
N VAL A 75 -19.99 -3.50 14.16
CA VAL A 75 -19.96 -2.50 13.09
C VAL A 75 -18.63 -2.52 12.34
N ALA A 76 -17.50 -2.60 13.04
CA ALA A 76 -16.18 -2.65 12.41
C ALA A 76 -15.99 -3.90 11.55
N LEU A 77 -16.47 -5.07 12.00
CA LEU A 77 -16.44 -6.31 11.23
C LEU A 77 -17.29 -6.24 9.96
N VAL A 78 -18.50 -5.65 10.05
CA VAL A 78 -19.35 -5.43 8.86
C VAL A 78 -18.64 -4.49 7.87
N ALA A 79 -18.02 -3.41 8.35
CA ALA A 79 -17.25 -2.50 7.52
C ALA A 79 -16.04 -3.19 6.85
N LEU A 80 -15.35 -4.08 7.58
CA LEU A 80 -14.26 -4.90 7.05
C LEU A 80 -14.73 -5.82 5.92
N VAL A 81 -15.82 -6.56 6.15
CA VAL A 81 -16.40 -7.45 5.13
C VAL A 81 -16.84 -6.66 3.89
N PHE A 82 -17.46 -5.50 4.10
CA PHE A 82 -17.86 -4.61 3.02
C PHE A 82 -16.67 -4.14 2.18
N LEU A 83 -15.59 -3.68 2.82
CA LEU A 83 -14.38 -3.19 2.16
C LEU A 83 -13.55 -4.30 1.51
N ALA A 84 -13.52 -5.50 2.11
CA ALA A 84 -12.80 -6.66 1.58
C ALA A 84 -13.53 -7.30 0.39
N THR A 85 -14.85 -7.13 0.28
CA THR A 85 -15.64 -7.72 -0.81
C THR A 85 -15.38 -6.99 -2.14
N PRO A 86 -14.84 -7.67 -3.18
CA PRO A 86 -14.47 -7.01 -4.44
C PRO A 86 -15.62 -6.27 -5.13
N ARG A 87 -16.85 -6.79 -5.02
CA ARG A 87 -18.04 -6.18 -5.63
C ARG A 87 -18.46 -4.87 -4.98
N TRP A 88 -18.18 -4.67 -3.70
CA TRP A 88 -18.62 -3.51 -2.92
C TRP A 88 -17.45 -2.58 -2.62
N GLY A 89 -16.45 -3.07 -1.90
CA GLY A 89 -15.21 -2.35 -1.60
C GLY A 89 -14.44 -1.97 -2.86
N GLY A 90 -14.33 -2.86 -3.84
CA GLY A 90 -13.66 -2.55 -5.12
C GLY A 90 -14.36 -1.42 -5.90
N LYS A 91 -15.70 -1.41 -5.94
CA LYS A 91 -16.47 -0.30 -6.54
C LYS A 91 -16.34 1.00 -5.75
N LEU A 92 -16.23 0.94 -4.43
CA LEU A 92 -15.95 2.12 -3.61
C LEU A 92 -14.54 2.66 -3.90
N GLN A 93 -13.53 1.79 -3.92
CA GLN A 93 -12.15 2.11 -4.29
C GLN A 93 -12.08 2.80 -5.65
N GLU A 94 -12.73 2.21 -6.64
CA GLU A 94 -12.80 2.78 -7.98
C GLU A 94 -13.47 4.16 -7.99
N ARG A 95 -14.60 4.34 -7.30
CA ARG A 95 -15.29 5.63 -7.20
C ARG A 95 -14.41 6.70 -6.54
N VAL A 96 -13.73 6.36 -5.45
CA VAL A 96 -12.81 7.28 -4.75
C VAL A 96 -11.66 7.66 -5.67
N VAL A 97 -10.99 6.70 -6.31
CA VAL A 97 -9.88 6.96 -7.24
C VAL A 97 -10.34 7.79 -8.43
N ARG A 98 -11.50 7.50 -9.02
CA ARG A 98 -12.05 8.30 -10.12
C ARG A 98 -12.29 9.76 -9.69
N ARG A 99 -12.82 9.99 -8.48
CA ARG A 99 -13.02 11.35 -7.93
C ARG A 99 -11.70 12.08 -7.68
N LEU A 100 -10.73 11.41 -7.06
CA LEU A 100 -9.41 12.00 -6.74
C LEU A 100 -8.66 12.52 -7.96
N TYR A 101 -8.89 11.90 -9.12
CA TYR A 101 -8.18 12.22 -10.37
C TYR A 101 -9.12 12.68 -11.49
N ALA A 102 -10.35 13.12 -11.16
CA ALA A 102 -11.38 13.44 -12.16
C ALA A 102 -10.92 14.50 -13.17
N LYS A 103 -10.05 15.42 -12.76
CA LYS A 103 -9.55 16.55 -13.57
C LYS A 103 -8.30 16.22 -14.39
N GLU A 104 -7.80 14.98 -14.35
CA GLU A 104 -6.45 14.63 -14.83
C GLU A 104 -6.45 13.62 -15.98
N GLY A 105 -7.63 13.33 -16.54
CA GLY A 105 -7.79 12.35 -17.61
C GLY A 105 -7.66 10.90 -17.13
N HIS A 106 -7.88 9.98 -18.06
CA HIS A 106 -7.85 8.55 -17.81
C HIS A 106 -6.71 7.89 -18.56
N VAL A 107 -5.93 7.06 -17.86
CA VAL A 107 -4.97 6.14 -18.48
C VAL A 107 -5.56 4.77 -18.33
N ALA A 108 -5.97 4.17 -19.45
CA ALA A 108 -6.50 2.82 -19.45
C ALA A 108 -5.34 1.82 -19.56
N PHE A 109 -5.35 0.83 -18.68
CA PHE A 109 -4.52 -0.37 -18.83
C PHE A 109 -5.42 -1.54 -19.25
N ALA A 110 -4.84 -2.51 -19.95
CA ALA A 110 -5.55 -3.73 -20.27
C ALA A 110 -6.01 -4.43 -18.97
N PRO A 111 -7.25 -4.97 -18.93
CA PRO A 111 -7.74 -5.68 -17.77
C PRO A 111 -6.90 -6.94 -17.51
N PRO A 112 -6.75 -7.36 -16.24
CA PRO A 112 -6.00 -8.56 -15.92
C PRO A 112 -6.66 -9.81 -16.51
N THR A 113 -5.84 -10.69 -17.08
CA THR A 113 -6.31 -11.97 -17.64
C THR A 113 -6.84 -12.90 -16.54
N PRO A 114 -7.69 -13.89 -16.85
CA PRO A 114 -8.20 -14.85 -15.85
C PRO A 114 -7.08 -15.54 -15.06
N ARG A 115 -5.96 -15.86 -15.72
CA ARG A 115 -4.77 -16.44 -15.09
C ARG A 115 -4.14 -15.49 -14.06
N HIS A 116 -4.04 -14.20 -14.36
CA HIS A 116 -3.54 -13.21 -13.39
C HIS A 116 -4.46 -13.08 -12.19
N LYS A 117 -5.79 -13.14 -12.39
CA LYS A 117 -6.77 -13.13 -11.29
C LYS A 117 -6.62 -14.36 -10.40
N ALA A 118 -6.44 -15.54 -10.99
CA ALA A 118 -6.23 -16.78 -10.24
C ALA A 118 -4.94 -16.72 -9.41
N TRP A 119 -3.83 -16.24 -10.00
CA TRP A 119 -2.58 -16.04 -9.25
C TRP A 119 -2.71 -14.99 -8.15
N GLY A 120 -3.43 -13.89 -8.40
CA GLY A 120 -3.71 -12.88 -7.38
C GLY A 120 -4.51 -13.45 -6.21
N LEU A 121 -5.50 -14.29 -6.48
CA LEU A 121 -6.27 -15.00 -5.46
C LEU A 121 -5.37 -15.97 -4.67
N ALA A 122 -4.60 -16.80 -5.37
CA ALA A 122 -3.68 -17.76 -4.73
C ALA A 122 -2.68 -17.02 -3.81
N LEU A 123 -2.06 -15.96 -4.31
CA LEU A 123 -1.14 -15.12 -3.55
C LEU A 123 -1.81 -14.51 -2.30
N GLY A 124 -3.03 -14.00 -2.43
CA GLY A 124 -3.80 -13.45 -1.32
C GLY A 124 -4.19 -14.50 -0.28
N VAL A 125 -4.62 -15.69 -0.71
CA VAL A 125 -4.95 -16.81 0.18
C VAL A 125 -3.70 -17.29 0.91
N SER A 126 -2.58 -17.51 0.21
CA SER A 126 -1.30 -17.89 0.83
C SER A 126 -0.85 -16.88 1.87
N TYR A 127 -0.93 -15.58 1.56
CA TYR A 127 -0.63 -14.53 2.54
C TYR A 127 -1.53 -14.58 3.77
N GLY A 128 -2.84 -14.75 3.58
CA GLY A 128 -3.79 -14.92 4.68
C GLY A 128 -3.47 -16.14 5.57
N LEU A 129 -3.12 -17.27 4.96
CA LEU A 129 -2.70 -18.48 5.68
C LEU A 129 -1.41 -18.25 6.47
N CYS A 130 -0.43 -17.54 5.91
CA CYS A 130 0.80 -17.19 6.62
C CYS A 130 0.53 -16.30 7.84
N ILE A 131 -0.39 -15.33 7.74
CA ILE A 131 -0.81 -14.52 8.90
C ILE A 131 -1.40 -15.42 9.98
N LEU A 132 -2.37 -16.28 9.64
CA LEU A 132 -3.02 -17.18 10.60
C LEU A 132 -2.01 -18.13 11.27
N ALA A 133 -1.11 -18.71 10.48
CA ALA A 133 -0.04 -19.56 10.98
C ALA A 133 0.90 -18.78 11.93
N SER A 134 1.30 -17.56 11.56
CA SER A 134 2.16 -16.74 12.41
C SER A 134 1.52 -16.38 13.76
N VAL A 135 0.21 -16.10 13.78
CA VAL A 135 -0.55 -15.86 15.01
C VAL A 135 -0.61 -17.13 15.86
N ALA A 136 -0.96 -18.27 15.26
CA ALA A 136 -1.04 -19.55 15.97
C ALA A 136 0.31 -19.97 16.57
N LEU A 137 1.40 -19.84 15.80
CA LEU A 137 2.76 -20.10 16.28
C LEU A 137 3.18 -19.10 17.36
N GLY A 138 2.79 -17.84 17.24
CA GLY A 138 3.02 -16.81 18.25
C GLY A 138 2.45 -17.18 19.61
N PHE A 139 1.21 -17.69 19.64
CA PHE A 139 0.60 -18.22 20.86
C PHE A 139 1.23 -19.52 21.34
N ALA A 140 1.48 -20.48 20.44
CA ALA A 140 2.00 -21.80 20.82
C ALA A 140 3.43 -21.76 21.38
N PHE A 141 4.28 -20.89 20.85
CA PHE A 141 5.70 -20.81 21.21
C PHE A 141 6.06 -19.57 22.04
N ASN A 142 5.07 -18.77 22.44
CA ASN A 142 5.27 -17.51 23.19
C ASN A 142 6.38 -16.63 22.58
N ILE A 143 6.31 -16.43 21.26
CA ILE A 143 7.36 -15.74 20.51
C ILE A 143 7.47 -14.30 21.01
N PRO A 144 8.67 -13.82 21.40
CA PRO A 144 8.85 -12.45 21.86
C PRO A 144 8.37 -11.42 20.82
N ALA A 145 7.70 -10.37 21.28
CA ALA A 145 7.11 -9.33 20.42
C ALA A 145 8.12 -8.72 19.43
N LYS A 146 9.39 -8.58 19.83
CA LYS A 146 10.47 -8.08 18.96
C LYS A 146 10.69 -8.92 17.70
N TYR A 147 10.37 -10.21 17.71
CA TYR A 147 10.54 -11.09 16.55
C TYR A 147 9.30 -11.17 15.65
N MET A 148 8.17 -10.60 16.05
CA MET A 148 6.94 -10.63 15.25
C MET A 148 7.11 -9.92 13.91
N GLN A 149 7.81 -8.78 13.89
CA GLN A 149 8.03 -8.00 12.66
C GLN A 149 9.03 -8.68 11.69
N PRO A 150 10.17 -9.25 12.14
CA PRO A 150 11.02 -10.07 11.28
C PRO A 150 10.32 -11.32 10.72
N ILE A 151 9.51 -12.00 11.55
CA ILE A 151 8.72 -13.16 11.09
C ILE A 151 7.70 -12.72 10.05
N SER A 152 7.01 -11.59 10.25
CA SER A 152 6.04 -11.11 9.27
C SER A 152 6.68 -10.69 7.96
N ALA A 153 7.92 -10.20 7.97
CA ALA A 153 8.64 -9.87 6.75
C ALA A 153 8.79 -11.08 5.81
N LEU A 154 8.90 -12.30 6.36
CA LEU A 154 9.04 -13.53 5.57
C LEU A 154 7.83 -13.82 4.68
N TYR A 155 6.65 -13.32 5.00
CA TYR A 155 5.45 -13.50 4.18
C TYR A 155 4.88 -12.19 3.61
N VAL A 156 5.05 -11.05 4.28
CA VAL A 156 4.64 -9.73 3.79
C VAL A 156 5.46 -9.32 2.58
N VAL A 157 6.79 -9.46 2.62
CA VAL A 157 7.66 -9.00 1.53
C VAL A 157 7.43 -9.80 0.25
N PRO A 158 7.42 -11.16 0.26
CA PRO A 158 7.09 -11.93 -0.93
C PRO A 158 5.69 -11.63 -1.47
N PHE A 159 4.72 -11.42 -0.58
CA PHE A 159 3.36 -11.02 -0.97
C PHE A 159 3.36 -9.69 -1.73
N LEU A 160 3.98 -8.64 -1.18
CA LEU A 160 4.02 -7.31 -1.80
C LEU A 160 4.79 -7.32 -3.13
N VAL A 161 5.92 -8.04 -3.20
CA VAL A 161 6.70 -8.20 -4.44
C VAL A 161 5.90 -8.98 -5.50
N GLY A 162 5.25 -10.08 -5.10
CA GLY A 162 4.40 -10.86 -5.98
C GLY A 162 3.20 -10.07 -6.49
N LEU A 163 2.57 -9.27 -5.62
CA LEU A 163 1.46 -8.40 -5.98
C LEU A 163 1.92 -7.34 -6.98
N TRP A 164 3.06 -6.69 -6.73
CA TRP A 164 3.66 -5.75 -7.68
C TRP A 164 3.89 -6.39 -9.05
N TRP A 165 4.44 -7.61 -9.08
CA TRP A 165 4.70 -8.34 -10.33
C TRP A 165 3.39 -8.64 -11.09
N LEU A 166 2.35 -9.10 -10.39
CA LEU A 166 1.03 -9.38 -10.97
C LEU A 166 0.30 -8.11 -11.44
N MET A 167 0.60 -6.97 -10.83
CA MET A 167 0.01 -5.68 -11.19
C MET A 167 0.73 -5.01 -12.37
N ARG A 168 1.76 -5.61 -12.98
CA ARG A 168 2.38 -5.01 -14.17
C ARG A 168 1.43 -5.09 -15.38
N PRO A 169 1.37 -4.05 -16.23
CA PRO A 169 2.14 -2.80 -16.19
C PRO A 169 1.46 -1.66 -15.40
N MET A 170 0.43 -1.92 -14.59
CA MET A 170 -0.34 -0.90 -13.85
C MET A 170 0.38 -0.34 -12.63
N ALA A 171 1.30 -1.10 -12.01
CA ALA A 171 2.09 -0.65 -10.87
C ALA A 171 3.49 -0.18 -11.29
N GLY A 172 3.88 1.01 -10.86
CA GLY A 172 5.23 1.54 -11.00
C GLY A 172 6.21 0.92 -10.00
N TYR A 173 7.51 1.16 -10.20
CA TYR A 173 8.56 0.69 -9.31
C TYR A 173 8.51 1.34 -7.91
N ALA A 174 7.87 2.51 -7.77
CA ALA A 174 7.71 3.17 -6.46
C ALA A 174 6.97 2.28 -5.44
N ALA A 175 6.11 1.36 -5.89
CA ALA A 175 5.45 0.40 -5.01
C ALA A 175 6.45 -0.54 -4.29
N LEU A 176 7.64 -0.78 -4.85
CA LEU A 176 8.68 -1.62 -4.25
C LEU A 176 9.42 -0.93 -3.09
N ILE A 177 9.25 0.38 -2.92
CA ILE A 177 9.77 1.09 -1.74
C ILE A 177 9.18 0.49 -0.45
N TRP A 178 7.91 0.08 -0.49
CA TRP A 178 7.24 -0.50 0.68
C TRP A 178 7.91 -1.82 1.14
N PRO A 179 8.00 -2.89 0.32
CA PRO A 179 8.69 -4.10 0.74
C PRO A 179 10.17 -3.85 1.06
N ALA A 180 10.87 -2.95 0.33
CA ALA A 180 12.27 -2.64 0.62
C ALA A 180 12.46 -2.06 2.03
N LEU A 181 11.67 -1.06 2.41
CA LEU A 181 11.71 -0.48 3.76
C LEU A 181 11.30 -1.50 4.83
N TYR A 182 10.31 -2.34 4.53
CA TYR A 182 9.88 -3.41 5.43
C TYR A 182 11.00 -4.42 5.70
N THR A 183 11.74 -4.84 4.66
CA THR A 183 12.91 -5.72 4.76
C THR A 183 14.03 -5.05 5.57
N ILE A 184 14.38 -3.80 5.25
CA ILE A 184 15.42 -3.07 5.99
C ILE A 184 15.08 -2.98 7.48
N HIS A 185 13.83 -2.65 7.82
CA HIS A 185 13.38 -2.61 9.21
C HIS A 185 13.54 -3.96 9.91
N ALA A 186 13.14 -5.06 9.25
CA ALA A 186 13.31 -6.41 9.81
C ALA A 186 14.76 -6.78 10.04
N LEU A 187 15.64 -6.46 9.08
CA LEU A 187 17.07 -6.72 9.22
C LEU A 187 17.69 -5.90 10.36
N LEU A 188 17.28 -4.64 10.53
CA LEU A 188 17.73 -3.79 11.63
C LEU A 188 17.32 -4.34 13.00
N ILE A 189 16.09 -4.85 13.14
CA ILE A 189 15.65 -5.53 14.37
C ILE A 189 16.51 -6.77 14.66
N VAL A 190 16.73 -7.62 13.65
CA VAL A 190 17.58 -8.82 13.80
C VAL A 190 19.01 -8.46 14.16
N ALA A 191 19.53 -7.36 13.62
CA ALA A 191 20.85 -6.82 13.95
C ALA A 191 20.93 -6.16 15.34
N GLY A 192 19.82 -6.08 16.08
CA GLY A 192 19.78 -5.50 17.43
C GLY A 192 19.70 -3.98 17.46
N ALA A 193 19.30 -3.32 16.36
CA ALA A 193 19.11 -1.88 16.35
C ALA A 193 17.99 -1.46 17.33
N PRO A 194 18.16 -0.37 18.09
CA PRO A 194 17.19 0.09 19.10
C PRO A 194 16.04 0.87 18.45
N ILE A 195 15.33 0.25 17.50
CA ILE A 195 14.22 0.85 16.74
C ILE A 195 12.84 0.29 17.13
N VAL A 196 12.83 -0.66 18.07
CA VAL A 196 11.62 -1.31 18.56
C VAL A 196 11.00 -0.47 19.68
N PHE A 197 9.71 -0.20 19.57
CA PHE A 197 8.91 0.40 20.63
C PHE A 197 8.72 -0.61 21.76
N HIS A 198 8.80 -0.12 23.00
CA HIS A 198 8.51 -0.89 24.20
C HIS A 198 7.14 -0.52 24.78
N ALA A 199 6.64 -1.34 25.71
CA ALA A 199 5.37 -1.11 26.39
C ALA A 199 5.26 0.34 26.91
N PRO A 200 4.09 0.99 26.72
CA PRO A 200 2.83 0.46 26.20
C PRO A 200 2.71 0.48 24.65
N TRP A 201 3.75 0.87 23.94
CA TRP A 201 3.70 1.19 22.50
C TRP A 201 4.06 0.00 21.60
N ASP A 202 4.15 -1.22 22.14
CA ASP A 202 4.59 -2.42 21.41
C ASP A 202 3.81 -2.67 20.11
N GLY A 203 2.51 -2.32 20.09
CA GLY A 203 1.66 -2.46 18.90
C GLY A 203 2.11 -1.60 17.71
N LEU A 204 2.82 -0.49 17.96
CA LEU A 204 3.36 0.37 16.90
C LEU A 204 4.45 -0.33 16.08
N ASN A 205 5.12 -1.35 16.63
CA ASN A 205 6.14 -2.14 15.94
C ASN A 205 5.61 -2.88 14.70
N MET A 206 4.31 -3.22 14.67
CA MET A 206 3.68 -3.81 13.49
C MET A 206 2.98 -2.75 12.66
N LEU A 207 2.29 -1.80 13.30
CA LEU A 207 1.49 -0.80 12.61
C LEU A 207 2.34 0.14 11.74
N ILE A 208 3.45 0.67 12.28
CA ILE A 208 4.28 1.66 11.57
C ILE A 208 4.96 1.03 10.35
N PRO A 209 5.61 -0.15 10.43
CA PRO A 209 6.22 -0.75 9.25
C PRO A 209 5.19 -1.16 8.19
N ILE A 210 4.03 -1.69 8.60
CA ILE A 210 2.99 -2.10 7.65
C ILE A 210 2.37 -0.86 7.00
N ALA A 211 1.76 0.04 7.77
CA ALA A 211 1.01 1.16 7.21
C ALA A 211 1.89 2.35 6.83
N GLY A 212 2.84 2.72 7.68
CA GLY A 212 3.69 3.89 7.50
C GLY A 212 4.55 3.79 6.24
N TYR A 213 5.20 2.64 6.00
CA TYR A 213 5.99 2.44 4.78
C TYR A 213 5.13 2.36 3.53
N GLY A 214 3.91 1.81 3.64
CA GLY A 214 2.94 1.82 2.53
C GLY A 214 2.48 3.23 2.18
N ILE A 215 2.18 4.07 3.17
CA ILE A 215 1.84 5.49 2.95
C ILE A 215 3.02 6.20 2.30
N LEU A 216 4.24 6.04 2.82
CA LEU A 216 5.43 6.67 2.25
C LEU A 216 5.64 6.26 0.78
N ALA A 217 5.58 4.97 0.46
CA ALA A 217 5.69 4.47 -0.90
C ALA A 217 4.58 5.06 -1.81
N ALA A 218 3.35 5.14 -1.30
CA ALA A 218 2.23 5.73 -2.02
C ALA A 218 2.40 7.24 -2.25
N LEU A 219 2.96 7.98 -1.30
CA LEU A 219 3.28 9.40 -1.46
C LEU A 219 4.41 9.63 -2.46
N VAL A 220 5.48 8.83 -2.42
CA VAL A 220 6.57 8.90 -3.41
C VAL A 220 6.05 8.61 -4.81
N GLY A 221 5.24 7.55 -4.97
CA GLY A 221 4.56 7.29 -6.24
C GLY A 221 3.71 8.47 -6.69
N HIS A 222 2.93 9.06 -5.77
CA HIS A 222 2.08 10.20 -6.10
C HIS A 222 2.91 11.41 -6.56
N LEU A 223 3.98 11.77 -5.86
CA LEU A 223 4.90 12.84 -6.24
C LEU A 223 5.48 12.59 -7.63
N TYR A 224 5.93 11.36 -7.91
CA TYR A 224 6.44 11.00 -9.22
C TYR A 224 5.35 11.08 -10.31
N SER A 225 4.10 10.74 -10.00
CA SER A 225 2.97 10.92 -10.93
C SER A 225 2.71 12.38 -11.24
N ARG A 226 2.82 13.29 -10.26
CA ARG A 226 2.69 14.75 -10.46
C ARG A 226 3.78 15.25 -11.39
N TYR A 227 5.02 14.82 -11.16
CA TYR A 227 6.16 15.14 -12.01
C TYR A 227 5.94 14.66 -13.46
N ALA A 228 5.51 13.40 -13.63
CA ALA A 228 5.23 12.83 -14.95
C ALA A 228 4.08 13.56 -15.67
N LEU A 229 3.02 13.94 -14.95
CA LEU A 229 1.92 14.74 -15.51
C LEU A 229 2.39 16.13 -15.93
N GLY A 230 3.27 16.76 -15.16
CA GLY A 230 3.90 18.03 -15.51
C GLY A 230 4.69 17.93 -16.82
N LYS A 231 5.49 16.86 -16.99
CA LYS A 231 6.21 16.59 -18.24
C LYS A 231 5.26 16.34 -19.41
N LEU A 232 4.21 15.54 -19.21
CA LEU A 232 3.20 15.27 -20.24
C LEU A 232 2.52 16.56 -20.73
N ARG A 233 2.16 17.47 -19.80
CA ARG A 233 1.52 18.75 -20.13
C ARG A 233 2.45 19.68 -20.92
N ARG A 234 3.75 19.72 -20.58
CA ARG A 234 4.73 20.53 -21.33
C ARG A 234 4.90 20.02 -22.77
N LEU A 235 5.01 18.71 -22.94
CA LEU A 235 5.08 18.08 -24.26
C LEU A 235 3.80 18.35 -25.07
N ALA A 236 2.63 18.21 -24.44
CA ALA A 236 1.36 18.50 -25.11
C ALA A 236 1.17 19.99 -25.46
N ALA A 237 1.79 20.89 -24.70
CA ALA A 237 1.79 22.34 -24.99
C ALA A 237 2.84 22.74 -26.06
N GLY A 238 3.68 21.81 -26.50
CA GLY A 238 4.64 22.00 -27.58
C GLY A 238 5.75 23.02 -27.28
N ASP A 239 6.21 23.10 -26.02
CA ASP A 239 7.31 23.98 -25.55
C ASP A 239 7.48 25.27 -26.38
N ARG A 240 6.43 26.09 -26.50
CA ARG A 240 6.58 27.47 -27.01
C ARG A 240 7.33 28.26 -25.94
N PRO A 241 8.57 28.74 -26.17
CA PRO A 241 9.16 29.71 -25.27
C PRO A 241 8.27 30.95 -25.29
N HIS A 242 8.05 31.57 -24.13
CA HIS A 242 7.60 32.95 -24.07
C HIS A 242 8.63 33.79 -24.84
N SER A 243 8.36 34.08 -26.11
CA SER A 243 8.94 35.23 -26.78
C SER A 243 8.38 36.44 -26.05
N ALA A 244 9.23 37.06 -25.23
CA ALA A 244 9.00 38.37 -24.67
C ALA A 244 8.63 39.33 -25.82
N GLU A 245 7.49 40.00 -25.67
CA GLU A 245 7.17 41.22 -26.39
C GLU A 245 8.17 42.34 -26.03
#